data_AF-A0A5B8W4L1-F1
#
_entry.id   AF-A0A5B8W4L1-F1
#
_cell.length_a   1.000
_cell.length_b   1.000
_cell.length_c   1.000
_cell.angle_alpha   90.00
_cell.angle_beta   90.00
_cell.angle_gamma   90.00
#
_symmetry.space_group_name_H-M   'P 1'
#
loop_
_entity.id
_entity.type
_entity.pdbx_description
1 polymer ?
#
loop_
_entity_poly.entity_id
_entity_poly.type
_entity_poly.pdbx_seq_one_letter_code
_entity_poly.pdbx_strand_id
1 'polypeptide(L)' 'MTDFKLTGFDSFPNDGYESLERQVIDRIKYEFPEIKEFSVKFDSVLSRFNVTGLTQEQLNKIFPE' A
#
# COMPACT_ATOMS: atom_id res chain seq x y z
N MET A 1 -16.68 7.53 5.96
CA MET A 1 -15.73 6.46 5.57
C MET A 1 -15.06 6.93 4.29
N THR A 2 -13.75 7.12 4.29
CA THR A 2 -13.01 7.72 3.15
C THR A 2 -12.38 6.63 2.32
N ASP A 3 -12.80 6.56 1.06
CA ASP A 3 -12.26 5.70 0.00
C ASP A 3 -10.97 6.34 -0.55
N PHE A 4 -9.88 5.57 -0.68
CA PHE A 4 -8.64 6.01 -1.33
C PHE A 4 -8.41 5.16 -2.58
N LYS A 5 -8.34 5.82 -3.72
CA LYS A 5 -8.17 5.20 -5.04
C LYS A 5 -6.76 5.51 -5.52
N LEU A 6 -5.84 4.56 -5.38
CA LEU A 6 -4.52 4.64 -6.02
C LEU A 6 -4.69 4.47 -7.54
N THR A 7 -5.10 5.54 -8.23
CA THR A 7 -5.26 5.55 -9.69
C THR A 7 -3.89 5.72 -10.35
N GLY A 8 -3.23 4.60 -10.63
CA GLY A 8 -1.96 4.56 -11.38
C GLY A 8 -1.52 3.18 -11.87
N PHE A 9 -2.37 2.15 -11.73
CA PHE A 9 -1.99 0.74 -11.90
C PHE A 9 -2.73 0.03 -13.05
N ASP A 10 -3.08 0.76 -14.12
CA ASP A 10 -3.93 0.23 -15.20
C ASP A 10 -3.19 -0.76 -16.13
N SER A 11 -1.89 -1.03 -15.95
CA SER A 11 -1.15 -1.95 -16.82
C SER A 11 0.08 -2.52 -16.15
N PHE A 12 -0.10 -3.43 -15.18
CA PHE A 12 0.96 -4.39 -14.86
C PHE A 12 0.43 -5.82 -15.01
N PRO A 13 1.05 -6.65 -15.88
CA PRO A 13 0.77 -8.08 -15.91
C PRO A 13 1.06 -8.66 -14.53
N ASN A 14 0.38 -9.75 -14.21
CA ASN A 14 0.23 -10.39 -12.90
C ASN A 14 1.51 -10.61 -12.06
N ASP A 15 2.70 -10.42 -12.61
CA ASP A 15 4.02 -10.40 -11.96
C ASP A 15 4.39 -9.07 -11.25
N GLY A 16 3.69 -7.97 -11.54
CA GLY A 16 4.00 -6.65 -10.98
C GLY A 16 3.51 -6.42 -9.54
N TYR A 17 2.52 -7.18 -9.09
CA TYR A 17 1.85 -6.94 -7.80
C TYR A 17 2.75 -7.22 -6.61
N GLU A 18 3.56 -8.28 -6.65
CA GLU A 18 4.58 -8.54 -5.62
C GLU A 18 5.58 -7.39 -5.53
N SER A 19 5.97 -6.81 -6.67
CA SER A 19 6.89 -5.66 -6.71
C SER A 19 6.25 -4.40 -6.13
N LEU A 20 4.93 -4.26 -6.23
CA LEU A 20 4.20 -3.12 -5.65
C LEU A 20 3.98 -3.29 -4.15
N GLU A 21 3.56 -4.47 -3.68
CA GLU A 21 3.48 -4.76 -2.25
C GLU A 21 4.83 -4.52 -1.59
N ARG A 22 5.92 -4.95 -2.25
CA ARG A 22 7.28 -4.74 -1.75
C ARG A 22 7.68 -3.27 -1.72
N GLN A 23 7.31 -2.48 -2.72
CA GLN A 23 7.53 -1.02 -2.70
C GLN A 23 6.75 -0.32 -1.59
N VAL A 24 5.49 -0.73 -1.37
CA VAL A 24 4.65 -0.22 -0.28
C VAL A 24 5.31 -0.56 1.07
N ILE A 25 5.72 -1.82 1.27
CA ILE A 25 6.41 -2.28 2.47
C ILE A 25 7.72 -1.51 2.71
N ASP A 26 8.52 -1.31 1.66
CA ASP A 26 9.80 -0.61 1.77
C ASP A 26 9.59 0.86 2.14
N ARG A 27 8.62 1.52 1.50
CA ARG A 27 8.24 2.90 1.80
C ARG A 27 7.70 3.06 3.22
N ILE A 28 6.88 2.12 3.71
CA ILE A 28 6.40 2.09 5.10
C ILE A 28 7.58 1.97 6.07
N LYS A 29 8.53 1.06 5.81
CA LYS A 29 9.71 0.87 6.67
C LYS A 29 10.63 2.08 6.66
N TYR A 30 10.73 2.76 5.53
CA TYR A 30 11.53 3.98 5.39
C TYR A 30 10.92 5.16 6.15
N GLU A 31 9.62 5.42 5.96
CA GLU A 31 8.91 6.53 6.60
C GLU A 31 8.64 6.26 8.09
N PHE A 32 8.35 5.00 8.44
CA PHE A 32 7.98 4.57 9.78
C PHE A 32 8.79 3.34 10.23
N PRO A 33 10.10 3.50 10.48
CA PRO A 33 10.96 2.41 10.94
C PRO A 33 10.57 1.87 12.32
N GLU A 34 9.77 2.61 13.09
CA GLU A 34 9.22 2.19 14.37
C GLU A 34 8.12 1.11 14.26
N ILE A 35 7.50 0.98 13.09
CA ILE A 35 6.39 0.04 12.88
C ILE A 35 6.96 -1.34 12.57
N LYS A 36 6.91 -2.20 13.58
CA LYS A 36 7.43 -3.57 13.52
C LYS A 36 6.41 -4.58 13.00
N GLU A 37 5.13 -4.29 13.17
CA GLU A 37 4.03 -5.18 12.78
C GLU A 37 3.05 -4.45 11.87
N PHE A 38 3.12 -4.76 10.58
CA PHE A 38 2.14 -4.34 9.59
C PHE A 38 2.01 -5.41 8.50
N SER A 39 0.87 -5.43 7.83
CA SER A 39 0.58 -6.35 6.72
C SER A 39 0.05 -5.57 5.55
N VAL A 40 0.69 -5.72 4.40
CA VAL A 40 0.21 -5.20 3.12
C VAL A 40 -0.35 -6.40 2.36
N LYS A 41 -1.57 -6.28 1.87
CA LYS A 41 -2.20 -7.26 0.99
C LYS A 41 -2.76 -6.55 -0.22
N PHE A 42 -2.36 -6.94 -1.40
CA PHE A 42 -3.02 -6.51 -2.62
C PHE A 42 -4.34 -7.29 -2.80
N ASP A 43 -5.45 -6.57 -2.89
CA ASP A 43 -6.76 -7.11 -3.24
C ASP A 43 -6.94 -6.96 -4.75
N SER A 44 -6.73 -8.05 -5.49
CA SER A 44 -6.84 -8.06 -6.96
C SER A 44 -8.27 -7.85 -7.44
N VAL A 45 -9.27 -8.20 -6.64
CA VAL A 45 -10.70 -8.10 -6.99
C VAL A 45 -11.13 -6.64 -7.09
N LEU A 46 -10.66 -5.82 -6.16
CA LEU A 46 -10.93 -4.39 -6.11
C LEU A 46 -9.74 -3.55 -6.61
N SER A 47 -8.69 -4.21 -7.10
CA SER A 47 -7.41 -3.63 -7.53
C SER A 47 -6.86 -2.58 -6.55
N ARG A 48 -6.82 -2.91 -5.25
CA ARG A 48 -6.42 -1.98 -4.18
C ARG A 48 -5.40 -2.60 -3.22
N PHE A 49 -4.57 -1.78 -2.57
CA PHE A 49 -3.73 -2.23 -1.46
C PHE A 49 -4.47 -2.07 -0.14
N ASN A 50 -4.58 -3.16 0.60
CA ASN A 50 -5.12 -3.18 1.94
C ASN A 50 -3.96 -3.27 2.92
N VAL A 51 -3.73 -2.20 3.67
CA VAL A 51 -2.64 -2.12 4.64
C VAL A 51 -3.22 -2.15 6.04
N THR A 52 -2.75 -3.10 6.84
CA THR A 52 -3.20 -3.36 8.21
C THR A 52 -2.04 -3.12 9.17
N GLY A 53 -2.30 -2.55 10.34
CA GLY A 53 -1.25 -2.17 11.29
C GLY A 53 -0.71 -0.75 11.12
N LEU A 54 -1.21 -0.01 10.12
CA LEU A 54 -0.97 1.42 9.94
C LEU A 54 -2.25 2.22 10.15
N THR A 55 -2.12 3.44 10.64
CA THR A 55 -3.22 4.39 10.72
C THR A 55 -3.46 5.06 9.37
N GLN A 56 -4.68 5.57 9.15
CA GLN A 56 -5.00 6.28 7.90
C GLN A 56 -4.13 7.54 7.71
N GLU A 57 -3.71 8.19 8.79
CA GLU A 57 -2.78 9.32 8.72
C GLU A 57 -1.40 8.91 8.18
N GLN A 58 -0.88 7.75 8.62
CA GLN A 58 0.38 7.20 8.12
C GLN A 58 0.28 6.78 6.67
N LEU A 59 -0.84 6.16 6.29
CA LEU A 59 -1.11 5.79 4.91
C LEU A 59 -1.19 7.03 4.01
N ASN A 60 -1.86 8.10 4.45
CA ASN A 60 -1.92 9.37 3.71
C ASN A 60 -0.55 10.06 3.60
N LYS A 61 0.35 9.83 4.55
CA LYS A 61 1.74 10.31 4.47
C LYS A 61 2.55 9.57 3.40
N ILE A 62 2.32 8.27 3.26
CA ILE A 62 3.05 7.42 2.32
C ILE A 62 2.48 7.54 0.91
N PHE A 63 1.16 7.62 0.82
CA PHE A 63 0.38 7.74 -0.40
C PHE A 63 -0.50 9.00 -0.30
N PRO A 64 0.11 10.20 -0.35
CA PRO A 64 -0.66 11.41 -0.58
C PRO A 64 -1.30 11.27 -1.97
N GLU A 65 -2.60 11.54 -2.05
CA GLU A 65 -3.43 11.44 -3.26
C GLU A 65 -2.81 12.17 -4.47
#